data_AF-A0A537D3F2-F1
#
_entry.id   AF-A0A537D3F2-F1
#
_cell.length_a   1.000
_cell.length_b   1.000
_cell.length_c   1.000
_cell.angle_alpha   90.00
_cell.angle_beta   90.00
_cell.angle_gamma   90.00
#
_symmetry.space_group_name_H-M   'P 1'
#
loop_
_entity.id
_entity.type
_entity.pdbx_description
1 polymer ?
#
loop_
_entity_poly.entity_id
_entity_poly.type
_entity_poly.pdbx_seq_one_letter_code
_entity_poly.pdbx_strand_id
1 'polypeptide(L)'
;MTQQPKRGGTVVTYSCRASRHHESVALRELASRLAAIKGYDFAEEFDSARRYSGPLYFVPNDTLVGIAAAQKLGIKNEQDLFGGVVPFAFAATKTITHPLPDADSRSPEGWSPEFANRVRDVVLPGYSAFSTRDARIAAARLLELGSVRIKLPAGIGGLGQSVVDDEQALDAQLNSLDDDAVLRDGLVLEQDLAEVVTHSVGQVRVGDM
;
A
#
# COMPACT_ATOMS: atom_id res chain seq x y z
N MET A 1 -30.26 -25.92 -27.77
CA MET A 1 -29.01 -25.89 -26.99
C MET A 1 -28.22 -24.66 -27.43
N THR A 2 -28.36 -23.56 -26.71
CA THR A 2 -27.65 -22.31 -27.01
C THR A 2 -26.24 -22.43 -26.43
N GLN A 3 -25.24 -22.60 -27.30
CA GLN A 3 -23.84 -22.58 -26.86
C GLN A 3 -23.53 -21.19 -26.28
N GLN A 4 -23.19 -21.13 -25.00
CA GLN A 4 -22.65 -19.92 -24.39
C GLN A 4 -21.34 -19.54 -25.10
N PRO A 5 -21.11 -18.25 -25.39
CA PRO A 5 -19.88 -17.82 -26.03
C PRO A 5 -18.68 -18.18 -25.14
N LYS A 6 -17.60 -18.70 -25.74
CA LYS A 6 -16.36 -19.05 -25.04
C LYS A 6 -15.86 -17.85 -24.23
N ARG A 7 -15.86 -17.99 -22.90
CA ARG A 7 -15.35 -17.02 -21.94
C ARG A 7 -13.85 -16.86 -22.13
N GLY A 8 -13.39 -15.63 -22.27
CA GLY A 8 -12.09 -15.31 -22.85
C GLY A 8 -10.88 -15.44 -21.92
N GLY A 9 -11.07 -15.69 -20.61
CA GLY A 9 -9.99 -15.77 -19.61
C GLY A 9 -10.45 -16.26 -18.24
N THR A 10 -9.55 -16.28 -17.26
CA THR A 10 -9.81 -16.75 -15.89
C THR A 10 -9.32 -15.74 -14.86
N VAL A 11 -10.17 -15.38 -13.90
CA VAL A 11 -9.80 -14.62 -12.71
C VAL A 11 -9.29 -15.59 -11.63
N VAL A 12 -8.19 -15.25 -10.97
CA VAL A 12 -7.59 -16.03 -9.87
C VAL A 12 -7.26 -15.13 -8.70
N THR A 13 -7.40 -15.62 -7.46
CA THR A 13 -6.87 -14.91 -6.29
C THR A 13 -5.38 -15.19 -6.11
N TYR A 14 -4.62 -14.24 -5.55
CA TYR A 14 -3.19 -14.41 -5.29
C TYR A 14 -2.78 -13.90 -3.90
N SER A 15 -2.10 -14.75 -3.13
CA SER A 15 -1.64 -14.39 -1.78
C SER A 15 -0.23 -13.80 -1.82
N CYS A 16 -0.12 -12.48 -1.81
CA CYS A 16 1.16 -11.76 -1.66
C CYS A 16 1.67 -11.80 -0.21
N ARG A 17 0.75 -11.92 0.75
CA ARG A 17 1.01 -12.02 2.19
C ARG A 17 0.11 -13.04 2.84
N ALA A 18 0.47 -13.48 4.04
CA ALA A 18 -0.43 -14.26 4.88
C ALA A 18 -1.70 -13.44 5.15
N SER A 19 -2.87 -14.00 4.80
CA SER A 19 -4.17 -13.36 5.01
C SER A 19 -4.95 -14.04 6.13
N ARG A 20 -5.81 -13.27 6.81
CA ARG A 20 -6.76 -13.85 7.78
C ARG A 20 -7.95 -14.46 7.04
N HIS A 21 -8.62 -15.44 7.66
CA HIS A 21 -9.77 -16.13 7.04
C HIS A 21 -10.89 -15.20 6.55
N HIS A 22 -11.16 -14.08 7.23
CA HIS A 22 -12.17 -13.12 6.76
C HIS A 22 -11.74 -12.34 5.51
N GLU A 23 -10.45 -12.03 5.39
CA GLU A 23 -9.89 -11.34 4.22
C GLU A 23 -9.94 -12.25 2.99
N SER A 24 -9.76 -13.56 3.16
CA SER A 24 -9.82 -14.51 2.03
C SER A 24 -11.24 -14.70 1.49
N VAL A 25 -12.28 -14.64 2.33
CA VAL A 25 -13.68 -14.68 1.87
C VAL A 25 -14.03 -13.41 1.08
N ALA A 26 -13.69 -12.23 1.61
CA ALA A 26 -13.93 -10.96 0.93
C ALA A 26 -13.20 -10.88 -0.42
N LEU A 27 -11.95 -11.35 -0.47
CA LEU A 27 -11.14 -11.40 -1.69
C LEU A 27 -11.76 -12.31 -2.76
N ARG A 28 -12.26 -13.49 -2.37
CA ARG A 28 -12.92 -14.43 -3.30
C ARG A 28 -14.21 -13.85 -3.86
N GLU A 29 -15.01 -13.18 -3.02
CA GLU A 29 -16.23 -12.51 -3.47
C GLU A 29 -15.91 -11.37 -4.45
N LEU A 30 -14.88 -10.55 -4.14
CA LEU A 30 -14.39 -9.52 -5.06
C LEU A 30 -13.95 -10.12 -6.40
N ALA A 31 -13.15 -11.21 -6.37
CA ALA A 31 -12.66 -11.88 -7.56
C ALA A 31 -13.79 -12.48 -8.42
N SER A 32 -14.80 -13.07 -7.78
CA SER A 32 -16.01 -13.57 -8.44
C SER A 32 -16.76 -12.46 -9.18
N ARG A 33 -16.94 -11.28 -8.54
CA ARG A 33 -17.57 -10.11 -9.17
C ARG A 33 -16.75 -9.56 -10.33
N LEU A 34 -15.43 -9.49 -10.19
CA LEU A 34 -14.53 -9.07 -11.26
C LEU A 34 -14.59 -10.02 -12.46
N ALA A 35 -14.71 -11.33 -12.21
CA ALA A 35 -14.90 -12.32 -13.27
C ALA A 35 -16.19 -12.07 -14.04
N ALA A 36 -17.30 -11.80 -13.33
CA ALA A 36 -18.57 -11.46 -13.95
C ALA A 36 -18.48 -10.18 -14.81
N ILE A 37 -17.80 -9.14 -14.33
CA ILE A 37 -17.60 -7.88 -15.07
C ILE A 37 -16.77 -8.11 -16.34
N LYS A 38 -15.68 -8.90 -16.25
CA LYS A 38 -14.79 -9.18 -17.39
C LYS A 38 -15.34 -10.24 -18.36
N GLY A 39 -16.42 -10.93 -18.00
CA GLY A 39 -16.90 -12.10 -18.75
C GLY A 39 -15.91 -13.29 -18.70
N TYR A 40 -15.14 -13.39 -17.61
CA TYR A 40 -14.15 -14.45 -17.37
C TYR A 40 -14.73 -15.53 -16.47
N ASP A 41 -14.12 -16.70 -16.45
CA ASP A 41 -14.37 -17.69 -15.40
C ASP A 41 -13.64 -17.31 -14.11
N PHE A 42 -14.19 -17.65 -12.96
CA PHE A 42 -13.47 -17.54 -11.69
C PHE A 42 -12.86 -18.89 -11.32
N ALA A 43 -11.55 -18.92 -11.12
CA ALA A 43 -10.86 -20.00 -10.43
C ALA A 43 -10.43 -19.48 -9.04
N GLU A 44 -10.22 -20.41 -8.11
CA GLU A 44 -9.83 -20.08 -6.73
C GLU A 44 -8.43 -19.45 -6.65
N GLU A 45 -7.61 -19.86 -5.67
CA GLU A 45 -6.24 -19.39 -5.60
C GLU A 45 -5.42 -19.87 -6.80
N PHE A 46 -4.56 -18.99 -7.30
CA PHE A 46 -3.66 -19.29 -8.40
C PHE A 46 -2.74 -20.45 -8.03
N ASP A 47 -2.86 -21.54 -8.79
CA ASP A 47 -1.95 -22.67 -8.77
C ASP A 47 -0.99 -22.61 -9.97
N SER A 48 0.31 -22.54 -9.70
CA SER A 48 1.37 -22.50 -10.74
C SER A 48 1.58 -23.83 -11.46
N ALA A 49 1.12 -24.95 -10.90
CA ALA A 49 1.15 -26.26 -11.54
C ALA A 49 -0.04 -26.47 -12.49
N ARG A 50 -1.12 -25.70 -12.32
CA ARG A 50 -2.32 -25.79 -13.15
C ARG A 50 -2.09 -25.11 -14.51
N ARG A 51 -2.52 -25.79 -15.58
CA ARG A 51 -2.62 -25.18 -16.91
C ARG A 51 -3.95 -24.45 -17.06
N TYR A 52 -3.89 -23.16 -17.35
CA TYR A 52 -5.07 -22.35 -17.67
C TYR A 52 -5.22 -22.25 -19.19
N SER A 53 -6.45 -22.36 -19.68
CA SER A 53 -6.75 -22.40 -21.12
C SER A 53 -6.84 -21.01 -21.77
N GLY A 54 -6.60 -19.93 -21.02
CA GLY A 54 -6.73 -18.55 -21.47
C GLY A 54 -5.95 -17.57 -20.59
N PRO A 55 -6.01 -16.26 -20.91
CA PRO A 55 -5.39 -15.20 -20.12
C PRO A 55 -5.89 -15.21 -18.67
N LEU A 56 -4.99 -14.85 -17.76
CA LEU A 56 -5.26 -14.72 -16.34
C LEU A 56 -5.49 -13.26 -15.96
N TYR A 57 -6.39 -13.05 -15.01
CA TYR A 57 -6.58 -11.79 -14.32
C TYR A 57 -6.41 -12.00 -12.82
N PHE A 58 -5.35 -11.43 -12.25
CA PHE A 58 -4.97 -11.67 -10.86
C PHE A 58 -5.70 -10.71 -9.92
N VAL A 59 -6.21 -11.25 -8.81
CA VAL A 59 -6.79 -10.47 -7.71
C VAL A 59 -5.93 -10.73 -6.47
N PRO A 60 -4.82 -9.99 -6.32
CA PRO A 60 -3.93 -10.15 -5.18
C PRO A 60 -4.59 -9.63 -3.89
N ASN A 61 -4.22 -10.22 -2.76
CA ASN A 61 -4.71 -9.81 -1.44
C ASN A 61 -4.03 -8.55 -0.87
N ASP A 62 -3.00 -8.05 -1.57
CA ASP A 62 -2.29 -6.80 -1.29
C ASP A 62 -1.58 -6.32 -2.56
N THR A 63 -1.01 -5.12 -2.53
CA THR A 63 -0.17 -4.59 -3.61
C THR A 63 1.00 -5.53 -3.88
N LEU A 64 1.21 -5.89 -5.15
CA LEU A 64 2.26 -6.81 -5.52
C LEU A 64 3.60 -6.07 -5.57
N VAL A 65 4.59 -6.56 -4.82
CA VAL A 65 5.92 -5.94 -4.73
C VAL A 65 6.90 -6.66 -5.64
N GLY A 66 7.63 -5.89 -6.44
CA GLY A 66 8.70 -6.35 -7.32
C GLY A 66 8.22 -6.59 -8.76
N ILE A 67 8.78 -5.80 -9.69
CA ILE A 67 8.47 -5.91 -11.12
C ILE A 67 8.80 -7.31 -11.66
N ALA A 68 9.91 -7.89 -11.24
CA ALA A 68 10.30 -9.25 -11.65
C ALA A 68 9.34 -10.33 -11.13
N ALA A 69 8.74 -10.14 -9.95
CA ALA A 69 7.73 -11.07 -9.42
C ALA A 69 6.44 -11.00 -10.26
N ALA A 70 5.99 -9.78 -10.62
CA ALA A 70 4.85 -9.59 -11.50
C ALA A 70 5.07 -10.25 -12.88
N GLN A 71 6.25 -10.05 -13.46
CA GLN A 71 6.61 -10.62 -14.77
C GLN A 71 6.63 -12.15 -14.75
N LYS A 72 7.09 -12.78 -13.66
CA LYS A 72 7.04 -14.25 -13.48
C LYS A 72 5.61 -14.79 -13.48
N LEU A 73 4.63 -14.00 -13.05
CA LEU A 73 3.20 -14.33 -13.12
C LEU A 73 2.59 -14.01 -14.49
N GLY A 74 3.36 -13.40 -15.40
CA GLY A 74 2.87 -12.95 -16.71
C GLY A 74 2.09 -11.64 -16.68
N ILE A 75 2.11 -10.92 -15.56
CA ILE A 75 1.46 -9.61 -15.40
C ILE A 75 2.27 -8.54 -16.14
N LYS A 76 1.64 -7.83 -17.08
CA LYS A 76 2.28 -6.81 -17.93
C LYS A 76 1.70 -5.43 -17.69
N ASN A 77 0.40 -5.33 -17.47
CA ASN A 77 -0.29 -4.07 -17.22
C ASN A 77 -1.58 -4.28 -16.40
N GLU A 78 -2.32 -3.21 -16.17
CA GLU A 78 -3.56 -3.22 -15.35
C GLU A 78 -4.71 -4.07 -15.93
N GLN A 79 -4.61 -4.53 -17.19
CA GLN A 79 -5.56 -5.50 -17.74
C GLN A 79 -5.33 -6.93 -17.24
N ASP A 80 -4.21 -7.18 -16.55
CA ASP A 80 -3.80 -8.49 -16.03
C ASP A 80 -3.99 -8.62 -14.51
N LEU A 81 -4.28 -7.54 -13.78
CA LEU A 81 -4.54 -7.58 -12.34
C LEU A 81 -5.57 -6.55 -11.86
N PHE A 82 -6.18 -6.82 -10.71
CA PHE A 82 -6.92 -5.84 -9.93
C PHE A 82 -6.07 -5.33 -8.77
N GLY A 83 -5.63 -4.07 -8.84
CA GLY A 83 -4.73 -3.47 -7.86
C GLY A 83 -3.50 -2.85 -8.52
N GLY A 84 -2.37 -2.88 -7.83
CA GLY A 84 -1.13 -2.27 -8.30
C GLY A 84 0.09 -3.18 -8.16
N VAL A 85 1.11 -2.87 -8.96
CA VAL A 85 2.45 -3.41 -8.82
C VAL A 85 3.39 -2.27 -8.48
N VAL A 86 4.20 -2.42 -7.43
CA VAL A 86 5.24 -1.45 -7.07
C VAL A 86 6.62 -2.09 -7.11
N PRO A 87 7.68 -1.34 -7.48
CA PRO A 87 9.03 -1.89 -7.49
C PRO A 87 9.58 -2.17 -6.08
N PHE A 88 9.18 -1.36 -5.10
CA PHE A 88 9.68 -1.42 -3.72
C PHE A 88 8.52 -1.40 -2.72
N ALA A 89 8.65 -2.13 -1.62
CA ALA A 89 7.56 -2.32 -0.65
C ALA A 89 7.05 -1.00 -0.04
N PHE A 90 7.95 -0.06 0.29
CA PHE A 90 7.57 1.23 0.88
C PHE A 90 6.59 2.02 0.00
N ALA A 91 6.66 1.85 -1.33
CA ALA A 91 5.82 2.55 -2.28
C ALA A 91 4.35 2.08 -2.25
N ALA A 92 4.08 0.90 -1.68
CA ALA A 92 2.72 0.44 -1.40
C ALA A 92 2.13 1.02 -0.10
N THR A 93 2.88 1.87 0.60
CA THR A 93 2.52 2.35 1.95
C THR A 93 2.42 3.87 2.00
N LYS A 94 2.00 4.39 3.16
CA LYS A 94 1.88 5.83 3.39
C LYS A 94 3.25 6.54 3.40
N THR A 95 4.36 5.82 3.57
CA THR A 95 5.69 6.44 3.65
C THR A 95 6.14 7.07 2.34
N ILE A 96 5.57 6.72 1.19
CA ILE A 96 5.90 7.42 -0.07
C ILE A 96 5.38 8.88 -0.10
N THR A 97 4.42 9.23 0.76
CA THR A 97 3.63 10.47 0.67
C THR A 97 4.42 11.73 0.98
N HIS A 98 5.35 11.66 1.94
CA HIS A 98 6.04 12.82 2.48
C HIS A 98 7.53 12.83 2.11
N PRO A 99 8.16 14.02 2.05
CA PRO A 99 9.60 14.11 1.84
C PRO A 99 10.36 13.58 3.06
N LEU A 100 11.66 13.31 2.87
CA LEU A 100 12.57 13.12 4.01
C LEU A 100 12.85 14.47 4.68
N PRO A 101 13.22 14.49 5.98
CA PRO A 101 13.50 15.74 6.67
C PRO A 101 14.73 16.46 6.09
N ASP A 102 15.80 15.73 5.78
CA ASP A 102 17.04 16.32 5.28
C ASP A 102 17.58 15.60 4.03
N ALA A 103 18.52 16.25 3.34
CA ALA A 103 19.16 15.70 2.15
C ALA A 103 20.07 14.48 2.45
N ASP A 104 20.58 14.38 3.68
CA ASP A 104 21.41 13.27 4.18
C ASP A 104 20.60 12.24 4.99
N SER A 105 19.27 12.39 5.09
CA SER A 105 18.40 11.43 5.78
C SER A 105 18.48 10.03 5.17
N ARG A 106 18.32 9.02 6.04
CA ARG A 106 18.30 7.64 5.58
C ARG A 106 17.08 7.40 4.70
N SER A 107 17.27 6.62 3.64
CA SER A 107 16.22 6.24 2.70
C SER A 107 16.39 4.80 2.23
N PRO A 108 15.29 4.13 1.87
CA PRO A 108 15.35 2.79 1.28
C PRO A 108 15.86 2.87 -0.16
N GLU A 109 16.32 1.73 -0.68
CA GLU A 109 16.64 1.60 -2.09
C GLU A 109 15.45 2.03 -2.96
N GLY A 110 15.73 2.82 -4.01
CA GLY A 110 14.72 3.25 -4.97
C GLY A 110 13.85 4.42 -4.50
N TRP A 111 14.17 5.05 -3.36
CA TRP A 111 13.51 6.26 -2.93
C TRP A 111 13.64 7.39 -3.95
N SER A 112 12.53 8.05 -4.26
CA SER A 112 12.48 9.22 -5.14
C SER A 112 11.64 10.32 -4.49
N PRO A 113 12.15 11.57 -4.43
CA PRO A 113 11.41 12.70 -3.86
C PRO A 113 10.28 13.20 -4.78
N GLU A 114 10.22 12.74 -6.03
CA GLU A 114 9.29 13.28 -7.04
C GLU A 114 7.83 13.10 -6.65
N PHE A 115 7.45 11.94 -6.11
CA PHE A 115 6.06 11.70 -5.72
C PHE A 115 5.65 12.64 -4.59
N ALA A 116 6.44 12.71 -3.52
CA ALA A 116 6.20 13.62 -2.39
C ALA A 116 6.11 15.09 -2.84
N ASN A 117 6.94 15.50 -3.81
CA ASN A 117 6.86 16.85 -4.38
C ASN A 117 5.56 17.10 -5.15
N ARG A 118 5.07 16.11 -5.89
CA ARG A 118 3.83 16.22 -6.69
C ARG A 118 2.56 16.27 -5.83
N VAL A 119 2.56 15.64 -4.66
CA VAL A 119 1.38 15.56 -3.78
C VAL A 119 1.41 16.55 -2.62
N ARG A 120 2.49 17.32 -2.47
CA ARG A 120 2.73 18.24 -1.34
C ARG A 120 1.54 19.13 -0.99
N ASP A 121 0.87 19.68 -1.99
CA ASP A 121 -0.21 20.66 -1.78
C ASP A 121 -1.57 20.02 -1.44
N VAL A 122 -1.67 18.68 -1.47
CA VAL A 122 -2.90 17.93 -1.17
C VAL A 122 -2.74 16.99 0.03
N VAL A 123 -1.64 17.13 0.77
CA VAL A 123 -1.35 16.36 1.98
C VAL A 123 -1.03 17.32 3.14
N LEU A 124 -1.12 16.83 4.37
CA LEU A 124 -0.75 17.62 5.54
C LEU A 124 0.77 17.90 5.56
N PRO A 125 1.23 18.97 6.23
CA PRO A 125 2.65 19.10 6.52
C PRO A 125 3.17 17.85 7.23
N GLY A 126 4.21 17.25 6.69
CA GLY A 126 4.71 15.97 7.19
C GLY A 126 6.02 15.54 6.55
N TYR A 127 6.58 14.47 7.10
CA TYR A 127 7.83 13.84 6.72
C TYR A 127 7.72 12.33 6.80
N SER A 128 8.49 11.66 5.95
CA SER A 128 8.80 10.25 6.08
C SER A 128 10.19 10.09 6.68
N ALA A 129 10.36 9.13 7.59
CA ALA A 129 11.63 8.84 8.21
C ALA A 129 11.91 7.34 8.22
N PHE A 130 13.17 6.97 7.95
CA PHE A 130 13.68 5.59 7.99
C PHE A 130 14.75 5.41 9.06
N SER A 131 14.76 6.32 10.04
CA SER A 131 15.58 6.25 11.24
C SER A 131 14.93 7.03 12.37
N THR A 132 15.16 6.61 13.61
CA THR A 132 14.69 7.34 14.78
C THR A 132 15.35 8.72 14.91
N ARG A 133 16.58 8.89 14.41
CA ARG A 133 17.24 10.20 14.31
C ARG A 133 16.47 11.15 13.38
N ASP A 134 16.18 10.71 12.16
CA ASP A 134 15.45 11.52 11.18
C ASP A 134 14.02 11.82 11.66
N ALA A 135 13.38 10.85 12.33
CA ALA A 135 12.08 11.03 12.94
C ALA A 135 12.07 12.15 14.00
N ARG A 136 13.12 12.25 14.84
CA ARG A 136 13.26 13.34 15.80
C ARG A 136 13.37 14.71 15.14
N ILE A 137 14.18 14.81 14.08
CA ILE A 137 14.35 16.06 13.32
C ILE A 137 13.02 16.48 12.69
N ALA A 138 12.31 15.54 12.05
CA ALA A 138 11.01 15.76 11.48
C ALA A 138 9.98 16.22 12.53
N ALA A 139 9.91 15.52 13.66
CA ALA A 139 8.98 15.84 14.73
C ALA A 139 9.24 17.20 15.35
N ALA A 140 10.50 17.56 15.61
CA ALA A 140 10.85 18.88 16.17
C ALA A 140 10.30 20.02 15.31
N ARG A 141 10.43 19.92 13.98
CA ARG A 141 9.89 20.91 13.02
C ARG A 141 8.37 20.93 13.00
N LEU A 142 7.74 19.77 13.13
CA LEU A 142 6.28 19.67 13.14
C LEU A 142 5.69 20.15 14.46
N LEU A 143 6.34 19.91 15.60
CA LEU A 143 5.88 20.35 16.91
C LEU A 143 5.81 21.89 17.04
N GLU A 144 6.59 22.62 16.25
CA GLU A 144 6.46 24.09 16.13
C GLU A 144 5.12 24.53 15.54
N LEU A 145 4.43 23.64 14.81
CA LEU A 145 3.16 23.91 14.15
C LEU A 145 1.96 23.36 14.93
N GLY A 146 2.18 22.39 15.82
CA GLY A 146 1.15 21.72 16.60
C GLY A 146 1.46 20.25 16.86
N SER A 147 0.49 19.54 17.44
CA SER A 147 0.59 18.11 17.73
C SER A 147 0.95 17.29 16.49
N VAL A 148 1.73 16.23 16.68
CA VAL A 148 2.25 15.39 15.59
C VAL A 148 1.64 14.01 15.66
N ARG A 149 1.07 13.56 14.54
CA ARG A 149 0.61 12.19 14.36
C ARG A 149 1.71 11.35 13.74
N ILE A 150 2.14 10.31 14.46
CA ILE A 150 3.05 9.28 13.99
C ILE A 150 2.21 8.13 13.43
N LYS A 151 2.54 7.67 12.22
CA LYS A 151 1.87 6.54 11.56
C LYS A 151 2.86 5.49 11.14
N LEU A 152 2.60 4.25 11.56
CA LEU A 152 3.32 3.08 11.09
C LEU A 152 2.76 2.61 9.72
N PRO A 153 3.62 2.13 8.80
CA PRO A 153 3.22 1.69 7.46
C PRO A 153 2.21 0.54 7.50
N ALA A 154 2.40 -0.42 8.41
CA ALA A 154 1.55 -1.59 8.61
C ALA A 154 0.18 -1.27 9.24
N GLY A 155 -0.06 -0.02 9.64
CA GLY A 155 -1.31 0.42 10.24
C GLY A 155 -2.47 0.43 9.23
N ILE A 156 -3.41 -0.51 9.38
CA ILE A 156 -4.68 -0.54 8.63
C ILE A 156 -5.81 -0.10 9.57
N GLY A 157 -6.72 0.75 9.06
CA GLY A 157 -7.97 1.08 9.77
C GLY A 157 -7.80 1.82 11.10
N GLY A 158 -6.79 2.69 11.24
CA GLY A 158 -6.57 3.45 12.48
C GLY A 158 -5.53 2.87 13.43
N LEU A 159 -5.17 1.59 13.26
CA LEU A 159 -4.15 0.93 14.09
C LEU A 159 -2.74 1.42 13.73
N GLY A 160 -1.82 1.36 14.70
CA GLY A 160 -0.41 1.72 14.51
C GLY A 160 -0.19 3.22 14.33
N GLN A 161 -0.99 4.05 15.01
CA GLN A 161 -0.88 5.51 14.99
C GLN A 161 -0.84 6.02 16.42
N SER A 162 -0.07 7.08 16.66
CA SER A 162 -0.03 7.79 17.94
C SER A 162 0.06 9.29 17.70
N VAL A 163 -0.36 10.07 18.70
CA VAL A 163 -0.25 11.53 18.68
C VAL A 163 0.68 11.94 19.81
N VAL A 164 1.57 12.89 19.53
CA VAL A 164 2.50 13.46 20.50
C VAL A 164 2.41 14.98 20.47
N ASP A 165 2.47 15.59 21.65
CA ASP A 165 2.36 17.04 21.85
C ASP A 165 3.70 17.69 22.23
N ASP A 166 4.70 16.87 22.56
CA ASP A 166 6.02 17.32 22.99
C ASP A 166 7.13 16.30 22.68
N GLU A 167 8.37 16.73 22.88
CA GLU A 167 9.57 15.93 22.64
C GLU A 167 9.68 14.71 23.57
N GLN A 168 9.15 14.80 24.81
CA GLN A 168 9.20 13.69 25.76
C GLN A 168 8.27 12.55 25.33
N ALA A 169 7.05 12.88 24.91
CA ALA A 169 6.09 11.94 24.35
C ALA A 169 6.62 11.33 23.05
N LEU A 170 7.25 12.13 22.19
CA LEU A 170 7.93 11.66 20.99
C LEU A 170 9.00 10.63 21.31
N ASP A 171 9.92 10.94 22.23
CA ASP A 171 11.00 10.02 22.60
C ASP A 171 10.46 8.72 23.17
N ALA A 172 9.42 8.78 24.01
CA ALA A 172 8.77 7.57 24.52
C ALA A 172 8.20 6.70 23.38
N GLN A 173 7.57 7.33 22.38
CA GLN A 173 7.05 6.61 21.21
C GLN A 173 8.17 6.00 20.38
N LEU A 174 9.19 6.78 20.01
CA LEU A 174 10.29 6.32 19.17
C LEU A 174 11.12 5.21 19.84
N ASN A 175 11.34 5.29 21.15
CA ASN A 175 12.08 4.27 21.90
C ASN A 175 11.33 2.93 22.02
N SER A 176 10.02 2.93 21.74
CA SER A 176 9.21 1.70 21.71
C SER A 176 9.26 0.98 20.35
N LEU A 177 9.82 1.62 19.31
CA LEU A 177 9.90 1.08 17.97
C LEU A 177 11.15 0.20 17.80
N ASP A 178 11.01 -0.82 16.94
CA ASP A 178 12.13 -1.61 16.47
C ASP A 178 12.86 -0.86 15.35
N ASP A 179 14.15 -0.53 15.58
CA ASP A 179 14.99 0.21 14.64
C ASP A 179 15.11 -0.50 13.28
N ASP A 180 15.14 -1.83 13.25
CA ASP A 180 15.21 -2.59 12.00
C ASP A 180 13.88 -2.51 11.23
N ALA A 181 12.75 -2.48 11.94
CA ALA A 181 11.45 -2.25 11.34
C ALA A 181 11.32 -0.81 10.81
N VAL A 182 11.79 0.18 11.56
CA VAL A 182 11.82 1.58 11.12
C VAL A 182 12.68 1.75 9.87
N LEU A 183 13.85 1.10 9.82
CA LEU A 183 14.72 1.17 8.65
C LEU A 183 14.07 0.54 7.42
N ARG A 184 13.41 -0.61 7.59
CA ARG A 184 12.82 -1.38 6.49
C ARG A 184 11.52 -0.75 5.97
N ASP A 185 10.63 -0.38 6.88
CA ASP A 185 9.25 -0.02 6.55
C ASP A 185 9.06 1.51 6.57
N GLY A 186 9.85 2.22 7.37
CA GLY A 186 9.73 3.66 7.62
C GLY A 186 8.63 4.00 8.63
N LEU A 187 8.48 5.29 8.89
CA LEU A 187 7.32 5.88 9.55
C LEU A 187 6.96 7.22 8.90
N VAL A 188 5.71 7.62 9.09
CA VAL A 188 5.23 8.95 8.71
C VAL A 188 5.01 9.79 9.96
N LEU A 189 5.48 11.01 9.94
CA LEU A 189 5.16 12.05 10.91
C LEU A 189 4.43 13.15 10.17
N GLU A 190 3.24 13.53 10.61
CA GLU A 190 2.47 14.61 10.00
C GLU A 190 1.77 15.43 11.08
N GLN A 191 1.34 16.64 10.73
CA GLN A 191 0.47 17.42 11.61
C GLN A 191 -0.79 16.64 11.98
N ASP A 192 -1.14 16.65 13.26
CA ASP A 192 -2.42 16.12 13.72
C ASP A 192 -3.54 17.11 13.39
N LEU A 193 -4.69 16.59 12.99
CA LEU A 193 -5.90 17.37 12.84
C LEU A 193 -6.92 16.94 13.90
N ALA A 194 -7.40 17.93 14.65
CA ALA A 194 -8.53 17.79 15.54
C ALA A 194 -9.85 17.88 14.75
N GLU A 195 -10.89 17.19 15.22
CA GLU A 195 -12.26 17.29 14.69
C GLU A 195 -12.40 17.07 13.18
N VAL A 196 -11.88 15.94 12.69
CA VAL A 196 -11.93 15.60 11.26
C VAL A 196 -13.17 14.79 10.86
N VAL A 197 -13.69 15.09 9.67
CA VAL A 197 -14.58 14.20 8.93
C VAL A 197 -13.78 13.56 7.81
N THR A 198 -13.64 12.23 7.85
CA THR A 198 -12.87 11.48 6.86
C THR A 198 -13.76 11.03 5.71
N HIS A 199 -13.38 11.38 4.49
CA HIS A 199 -13.98 10.85 3.27
C HIS A 199 -12.98 9.92 2.57
N SER A 200 -13.47 8.78 2.08
CA SER A 200 -12.68 7.84 1.26
C SER A 200 -13.15 7.91 -0.17
N VAL A 201 -12.24 8.26 -1.08
CA VAL A 201 -12.47 8.26 -2.53
C VAL A 201 -11.50 7.26 -3.14
N GLY A 202 -12.01 6.38 -4.00
CA GLY A 202 -11.21 5.40 -4.73
C GLY A 202 -11.62 5.37 -6.19
N GLN A 203 -10.66 5.09 -7.06
CA GLN A 203 -10.87 4.85 -8.48
C GLN A 203 -10.32 3.47 -8.83
N VAL A 204 -11.05 2.74 -9.67
CA VAL A 204 -10.62 1.45 -10.22
C VAL A 204 -10.91 1.43 -11.71
N ARG A 205 -10.15 0.62 -12.45
CA ARG A 205 -10.31 0.39 -13.88
C ARG A 205 -10.37 -1.11 -14.13
N VAL A 206 -11.40 -1.58 -14.82
CA VAL A 206 -11.62 -3.02 -15.04
C VAL A 206 -12.15 -3.25 -16.46
N GLY A 207 -11.30 -3.83 -17.31
CA GLY A 207 -11.62 -3.97 -18.73
C GLY A 207 -11.52 -2.61 -19.44
N ASP A 208 -12.52 -2.29 -20.26
CA ASP A 208 -12.63 -1.00 -20.97
C ASP A 208 -13.36 0.09 -20.15
N MET A 209 -13.64 -0.18 -18.87
CA MET A 209 -14.34 0.70 -17.94
C MET A 209 -13.40 1.27 -16.88
#